data_AF-A0AA40D6B7-F1
#
_entry.id   AF-A0AA40D6B7-F1
#
_cell.length_a   1.000
_cell.length_b   1.000
_cell.length_c   1.000
_cell.angle_alpha   90.00
_cell.angle_beta   90.00
_cell.angle_gamma   90.00
#
_symmetry.space_group_name_H-M   'P 1'
#
loop_
_entity.id
_entity.type
_entity.pdbx_description
1 polymer ?
#
loop_
_entity_poly.entity_id
_entity_poly.type
_entity_poly.pdbx_seq_one_letter_code
_entity_poly.pdbx_strand_id
1 'polypeptide(L)'
;MTRTFPIAFLSFIFFSLNHFTLALFPHTPNGSPLTSTSFGIPGLNATYDYIVIGGGTAGLALATRLSSSSAGLSIAVIEAGSFYEIANGNLSVVPSYAPWFAGADEDDWQPGVDWGFATVAQTGFSNRTYHYTRGKTLGGSSARNYMLATVDSFTRWSTLVADPSYTWSAILPYYKKSTHYTPFDPTRYTNSSNTQSSTSFEPPGDPLPVSFSNYVDAFGTWCQRAFQAFGMAAIPGFNDGHLLGSAFGTFTIDASTGARASSESSFLAAALAHGTAPTVYVNTLAQRILFSPATSASPPRATAVRVSTAGTFGTPSRNYTLYASREVVVSGGAFQSPQLLLVSGIGDCTELKLHGIACVSHRPGVGRGMWDHPVFGTAHRVRLATASAALNNASLAAEGVAAYLRAADGPLSVLGPGVYGWEKLPEPWRGALSEEAREMLASDFPTDWPEIEWLPNSALKGNGSVPVAIDPQDGTNFATLNTALIAPLSRGSVRIRSAEMEVPPMIDPAWLTHPADREVAVQCVRRQREMWKWLVEQGVAEEEEYYPGEGLYV
;
A
#
# COMPACT_ATOMS: atom_id res chain seq x y z
N MET A 1 36.28 -57.89 30.12
CA MET A 1 35.63 -56.58 29.86
C MET A 1 36.66 -55.70 29.20
N THR A 2 36.44 -55.34 27.92
CA THR A 2 36.98 -54.18 27.19
C THR A 2 36.68 -54.41 25.70
N ARG A 3 35.56 -53.87 25.22
CA ARG A 3 35.34 -53.69 23.78
C ARG A 3 35.69 -52.25 23.44
N THR A 4 36.85 -52.07 22.82
CA THR A 4 37.24 -50.83 22.14
C THR A 4 36.44 -50.71 20.85
N PHE A 5 35.60 -49.68 20.75
CA PHE A 5 35.00 -49.24 19.48
C PHE A 5 36.04 -48.45 18.67
N PRO A 6 36.20 -48.69 17.36
CA PRO A 6 36.99 -47.80 16.52
C PRO A 6 36.17 -46.53 16.26
N ILE A 7 36.74 -45.38 16.63
CA ILE A 7 36.26 -44.07 16.23
C ILE A 7 36.47 -43.97 14.72
N ALA A 8 35.38 -44.08 13.96
CA ALA A 8 35.38 -43.72 12.55
C ALA A 8 35.69 -42.22 12.45
N PHE A 9 36.86 -41.91 11.89
CA PHE A 9 37.22 -40.58 11.44
C PHE A 9 36.18 -40.11 10.42
N LEU A 10 35.23 -39.27 10.84
CA LEU A 10 34.47 -38.43 9.93
C LEU A 10 35.44 -37.40 9.35
N SER A 11 35.99 -37.70 8.18
CA SER A 11 36.74 -36.75 7.37
C SER A 11 35.81 -35.62 6.95
N PHE A 12 35.73 -34.55 7.76
CA PHE A 12 35.19 -33.28 7.31
C PHE A 12 36.15 -32.75 6.24
N ILE A 13 35.70 -32.79 4.99
CA ILE A 13 36.39 -32.11 3.89
C ILE A 13 36.17 -30.60 4.09
N PHE A 14 37.01 -29.97 4.90
CA PHE A 14 37.19 -28.52 4.86
C PHE A 14 38.02 -28.22 3.61
N PHE A 15 37.35 -27.97 2.49
CA PHE A 15 38.01 -27.30 1.38
C PHE A 15 38.49 -25.91 1.86
N SER A 16 39.76 -25.61 1.63
CA SER A 16 40.30 -24.26 1.72
C SER A 16 39.67 -23.40 0.61
N LEU A 17 38.43 -22.98 0.80
CA LEU A 17 37.69 -22.12 -0.10
C LEU A 17 38.14 -20.67 0.14
N ASN A 18 39.28 -20.31 -0.45
CA ASN A 18 39.57 -18.91 -0.72
C ASN A 18 38.54 -18.42 -1.74
N HIS A 19 37.68 -17.50 -1.32
CA HIS A 19 36.57 -16.90 -2.09
C HIS A 19 35.41 -17.86 -2.36
N PHE A 20 34.60 -18.09 -1.33
CA PHE A 20 33.39 -18.90 -1.36
C PHE A 20 32.31 -18.38 -2.33
N THR A 21 32.07 -19.13 -3.41
CA THR A 21 30.71 -19.40 -3.89
C THR A 21 30.14 -20.55 -3.04
N LEU A 22 29.43 -20.23 -1.95
CA LEU A 22 28.80 -21.22 -1.04
C LEU A 22 27.62 -21.99 -1.68
N ALA A 23 27.27 -21.69 -2.93
CA ALA A 23 26.17 -22.32 -3.66
C ALA A 23 26.55 -23.71 -4.24
N LEU A 24 27.21 -24.55 -3.45
CA LEU A 24 27.63 -25.90 -3.89
C LEU A 24 26.44 -26.85 -4.10
N PHE A 25 25.27 -26.53 -3.55
CA PHE A 25 24.06 -27.33 -3.65
C PHE A 25 22.85 -26.44 -3.94
N PRO A 26 22.67 -25.95 -5.18
CA PRO A 26 21.53 -25.08 -5.50
C PRO A 26 20.19 -25.84 -5.53
N HIS A 27 20.26 -27.16 -5.65
CA HIS A 27 19.10 -28.05 -5.77
C HIS A 27 19.17 -29.18 -4.75
N THR A 28 17.99 -29.64 -4.34
CA THR A 28 17.79 -30.92 -3.66
C THR A 28 18.19 -32.09 -4.57
N PRO A 29 18.37 -33.31 -4.02
CA PRO A 29 18.64 -34.50 -4.84
C PRO A 29 17.55 -34.82 -5.88
N ASN A 30 16.33 -34.31 -5.71
CA ASN A 30 15.24 -34.50 -6.67
C ASN A 30 15.20 -33.40 -7.76
N GLY A 31 16.18 -32.49 -7.77
CA GLY A 31 16.29 -31.40 -8.75
C GLY A 31 15.51 -30.12 -8.39
N SER A 32 14.72 -30.12 -7.31
CA SER A 32 14.02 -28.91 -6.87
C SER A 32 15.00 -27.89 -6.30
N PRO A 33 14.92 -26.59 -6.64
CA PRO A 33 15.77 -25.57 -6.07
C PRO A 33 15.57 -25.44 -4.57
N LEU A 34 16.66 -25.24 -3.83
CA LEU A 34 16.59 -24.94 -2.41
C LEU A 34 16.11 -23.51 -2.23
N THR A 35 15.03 -23.30 -1.48
CA THR A 35 14.50 -21.96 -1.14
C THR A 35 15.58 -21.06 -0.53
N SER A 36 16.50 -21.63 0.24
CA SER A 36 17.62 -20.89 0.86
C SER A 36 18.56 -20.22 -0.15
N THR A 37 18.59 -20.68 -1.40
CA THR A 37 19.43 -20.07 -2.45
C THR A 37 18.88 -18.74 -2.97
N SER A 38 17.61 -18.45 -2.66
CA SER A 38 16.94 -17.19 -3.00
C SER A 38 17.19 -16.08 -1.96
N PHE A 39 18.04 -16.30 -0.96
CA PHE A 39 18.38 -15.30 0.05
C PHE A 39 19.88 -14.97 0.03
N GLY A 40 20.19 -13.68 0.04
CA GLY A 40 21.56 -13.20 0.04
C GLY A 40 22.24 -13.38 1.40
N ILE A 41 23.57 -13.48 1.41
CA ILE A 41 24.36 -13.60 2.64
C ILE A 41 24.79 -12.20 3.10
N PRO A 42 24.30 -11.69 4.25
CA PRO A 42 24.69 -10.38 4.75
C PRO A 42 26.18 -10.26 5.05
N GLY A 43 26.75 -9.08 4.80
CA GLY A 43 28.16 -8.77 5.07
C GLY A 43 29.15 -9.22 3.99
N LEU A 44 28.67 -9.86 2.91
CA LEU A 44 29.49 -10.21 1.75
C LEU A 44 29.15 -9.32 0.56
N ASN A 45 30.19 -8.77 -0.07
CA ASN A 45 30.02 -8.08 -1.34
C ASN A 45 29.61 -9.08 -2.43
N ALA A 46 28.69 -8.68 -3.30
CA ALA A 46 28.22 -9.51 -4.41
C ALA A 46 27.85 -8.64 -5.62
N THR A 47 27.82 -9.26 -6.80
CA THR A 47 27.49 -8.59 -8.07
C THR A 47 26.27 -9.23 -8.70
N TYR A 48 25.36 -8.40 -9.20
CA TYR A 48 24.13 -8.78 -9.88
C TYR A 48 23.98 -8.01 -11.19
N ASP A 49 23.17 -8.51 -12.13
CA ASP A 49 22.78 -7.74 -13.31
C ASP A 49 21.91 -6.55 -12.91
N TYR A 50 20.90 -6.83 -12.09
CA TYR A 50 19.97 -5.82 -11.60
C TYR A 50 19.94 -5.81 -10.07
N ILE A 51 19.93 -4.62 -9.49
CA ILE A 51 19.61 -4.42 -8.06
C ILE A 51 18.31 -3.65 -7.97
N VAL A 52 17.29 -4.23 -7.35
CA VAL A 52 16.02 -3.59 -7.05
C VAL A 52 16.01 -3.19 -5.57
N ILE A 53 15.87 -1.90 -5.30
CA ILE A 53 15.85 -1.36 -3.93
C ILE A 53 14.40 -1.19 -3.49
N GLY A 54 13.99 -1.92 -2.47
CA GLY A 54 12.62 -1.99 -1.96
C GLY A 54 11.88 -3.20 -2.52
N GLY A 55 11.59 -4.17 -1.65
CA GLY A 55 10.76 -5.35 -1.92
C GLY A 55 9.28 -5.06 -1.76
N GLY A 56 8.84 -3.86 -2.14
CA GLY A 56 7.44 -3.42 -2.03
C GLY A 56 6.56 -3.88 -3.20
N THR A 57 5.39 -3.24 -3.33
CA THR A 57 4.37 -3.59 -4.32
C THR A 57 4.90 -3.64 -5.75
N ALA A 58 5.61 -2.58 -6.18
CA ALA A 58 6.21 -2.51 -7.51
C ALA A 58 7.53 -3.30 -7.60
N GLY A 59 8.34 -3.28 -6.54
CA GLY A 59 9.68 -3.87 -6.53
C GLY A 59 9.66 -5.39 -6.73
N LEU A 60 8.82 -6.11 -6.00
CA LEU A 60 8.72 -7.58 -6.15
C LEU A 60 8.06 -7.98 -7.46
N ALA A 61 7.02 -7.28 -7.90
CA ALA A 61 6.42 -7.54 -9.20
C ALA A 61 7.47 -7.40 -10.32
N LEU A 62 8.22 -6.30 -10.35
CA LEU A 62 9.29 -6.07 -11.33
C LEU A 62 10.40 -7.12 -11.22
N ALA A 63 10.91 -7.39 -10.01
CA ALA A 63 12.00 -8.34 -9.80
C ALA A 63 11.62 -9.75 -10.26
N THR A 64 10.41 -10.22 -9.94
CA THR A 64 9.89 -11.52 -10.38
C THR A 64 9.75 -11.60 -11.90
N ARG A 65 9.33 -10.52 -12.56
CA ARG A 65 9.27 -10.50 -14.04
C ARG A 65 10.64 -10.52 -14.67
N LEU A 66 11.59 -9.73 -14.16
CA LEU A 66 12.97 -9.74 -14.66
C LEU A 66 13.61 -11.11 -14.50
N SER A 67 13.49 -11.74 -13.32
CA SER A 67 14.07 -13.05 -13.06
C SER A 67 13.45 -14.16 -13.92
N SER A 68 12.17 -14.03 -14.28
CA SER A 68 11.47 -14.99 -15.14
C SER A 68 11.60 -14.69 -16.64
N SER A 69 12.09 -13.51 -17.03
CA SER A 69 12.13 -13.08 -18.44
C SER A 69 13.25 -13.70 -19.27
N SER A 70 14.35 -14.12 -18.64
CA SER A 70 15.51 -14.68 -19.33
C SER A 70 16.36 -15.52 -18.37
N ALA A 71 16.68 -16.74 -18.80
CA ALA A 71 17.60 -17.59 -18.06
C ALA A 71 18.98 -16.91 -17.95
N GLY A 72 19.55 -16.92 -16.75
CA GLY A 72 20.90 -16.41 -16.48
C GLY A 72 20.99 -14.96 -16.02
N LEU A 73 19.89 -14.21 -15.95
CA LEU A 73 19.91 -12.91 -15.28
C LEU A 73 20.01 -13.08 -13.76
N SER A 74 20.91 -12.34 -13.14
CA SER A 74 21.07 -12.28 -11.68
C SER A 74 20.41 -11.01 -11.12
N ILE A 75 19.40 -11.18 -10.27
CA ILE A 75 18.63 -10.07 -9.69
C ILE A 75 18.78 -10.10 -8.17
N ALA A 76 19.14 -8.97 -7.57
CA ALA A 76 19.05 -8.77 -6.13
C ALA A 76 17.87 -7.85 -5.76
N VAL A 77 17.17 -8.18 -4.69
CA VAL A 77 16.18 -7.31 -4.04
C VAL A 77 16.69 -6.94 -2.66
N ILE A 78 16.75 -5.64 -2.35
CA ILE A 78 17.12 -5.12 -1.03
C ILE A 78 15.83 -4.67 -0.33
N GLU A 79 15.46 -5.30 0.79
CA GLU A 79 14.28 -4.94 1.58
C GLU A 79 14.67 -4.64 3.03
N ALA A 80 14.26 -3.48 3.54
CA ALA A 80 14.57 -3.03 4.88
C ALA A 80 13.81 -3.82 5.97
N GLY A 81 12.64 -4.36 5.63
CA GLY A 81 11.86 -5.25 6.48
C GLY A 81 12.12 -6.74 6.26
N SER A 82 11.29 -7.56 6.91
CA SER A 82 11.29 -9.02 6.76
C SER A 82 10.01 -9.50 6.05
N PHE A 83 9.65 -10.78 6.22
CA PHE A 83 8.33 -11.30 5.84
C PHE A 83 7.26 -10.76 6.78
N TYR A 84 6.10 -10.42 6.24
CA TYR A 84 5.05 -9.73 6.97
C TYR A 84 4.44 -10.65 8.04
N GLU A 85 4.26 -11.92 7.69
CA GLU A 85 3.69 -13.00 8.49
C GLU A 85 4.59 -13.34 9.69
N ILE A 86 5.91 -13.22 9.51
CA ILE A 86 6.88 -13.48 10.58
C ILE A 86 6.85 -12.34 11.62
N ALA A 87 6.70 -11.10 11.15
CA ALA A 87 6.81 -9.91 12.01
C ALA A 87 5.46 -9.42 12.58
N ASN A 88 4.31 -9.83 12.01
CA ASN A 88 2.98 -9.40 12.46
C ASN A 88 2.00 -10.54 12.76
N GLY A 89 2.38 -11.80 12.53
CA GLY A 89 1.50 -12.95 12.75
C GLY A 89 0.18 -12.86 11.98
N ASN A 90 -0.93 -13.34 12.54
CA ASN A 90 -2.21 -13.38 11.83
C ASN A 90 -2.80 -12.01 11.44
N LEU A 91 -2.32 -10.91 12.05
CA LEU A 91 -2.66 -9.55 11.62
C LEU A 91 -2.22 -9.27 10.18
N SER A 92 -1.32 -10.11 9.62
CA SER A 92 -0.90 -9.98 8.23
C SER A 92 -1.87 -10.54 7.20
N VAL A 93 -2.62 -11.58 7.57
CA VAL A 93 -3.34 -12.42 6.61
C VAL A 93 -4.83 -12.13 6.60
N VAL A 94 -5.43 -11.87 7.77
CA VAL A 94 -6.89 -11.71 7.90
C VAL A 94 -7.29 -10.29 7.45
N PRO A 95 -8.15 -10.13 6.42
CA PRO A 95 -8.48 -8.82 5.85
C PRO A 95 -9.00 -7.80 6.87
N SER A 96 -9.93 -8.20 7.74
CA SER A 96 -10.51 -7.32 8.77
C SER A 96 -9.50 -6.79 9.79
N TYR A 97 -8.31 -7.39 9.91
CA TYR A 97 -7.25 -6.93 10.81
C TYR A 97 -6.42 -5.77 10.24
N ALA A 98 -6.71 -5.30 9.03
CA ALA A 98 -6.03 -4.15 8.42
C ALA A 98 -5.96 -2.87 9.28
N PRO A 99 -7.00 -2.51 10.09
CA PRO A 99 -6.96 -1.29 10.90
C PRO A 99 -5.97 -1.30 12.06
N TRP A 100 -5.39 -2.45 12.43
CA TRP A 100 -4.42 -2.53 13.51
C TRP A 100 -3.12 -1.81 13.12
N PHE A 101 -2.66 -0.94 14.00
CA PHE A 101 -1.46 -0.11 13.81
C PHE A 101 -1.56 0.79 12.57
N ALA A 102 -2.75 1.36 12.35
CA ALA A 102 -3.07 2.21 11.19
C ALA A 102 -3.80 3.50 11.58
N GLY A 103 -3.82 3.83 12.88
CA GLY A 103 -4.30 5.09 13.41
C GLY A 103 -3.34 6.24 13.16
N ALA A 104 -3.87 7.45 13.32
CA ALA A 104 -3.18 8.71 13.15
C ALA A 104 -2.20 9.06 14.28
N ASP A 105 -2.36 8.44 15.44
CA ASP A 105 -1.49 8.68 16.59
C ASP A 105 -0.07 8.20 16.27
N GLU A 106 0.94 9.03 16.57
CA GLU A 106 2.35 8.76 16.21
C GLU A 106 2.89 7.43 16.74
N ASP A 107 2.33 6.95 17.86
CA ASP A 107 2.74 5.72 18.52
C ASP A 107 1.94 4.48 18.07
N ASP A 108 0.92 4.62 17.21
CA ASP A 108 0.10 3.51 16.71
C ASP A 108 0.73 2.79 15.50
N TRP A 109 1.90 2.21 15.70
CA TRP A 109 2.64 1.48 14.67
C TRP A 109 3.28 0.21 15.21
N GLN A 110 3.50 -0.77 14.33
CA GLN A 110 4.21 -2.02 14.65
C GLN A 110 5.64 -1.97 14.08
N PRO A 111 6.68 -1.88 14.92
CA PRO A 111 8.06 -1.69 14.43
C PRO A 111 8.61 -2.78 13.54
N GLY A 112 8.06 -3.99 13.57
CA GLY A 112 8.46 -5.07 12.68
C GLY A 112 8.06 -4.84 11.21
N VAL A 113 7.02 -4.03 10.96
CA VAL A 113 6.32 -3.99 9.66
C VAL A 113 5.90 -2.59 9.21
N ASP A 114 6.11 -1.58 10.05
CA ASP A 114 5.93 -0.17 9.72
C ASP A 114 7.24 0.60 9.86
N TRP A 115 7.38 1.67 9.08
CA TRP A 115 8.48 2.62 9.23
C TRP A 115 8.28 3.55 10.44
N GLY A 116 7.07 3.68 10.97
CA GLY A 116 6.78 4.56 12.11
C GLY A 116 7.00 6.02 11.74
N PHE A 117 6.63 6.40 10.52
CA PHE A 117 6.81 7.77 10.04
C PHE A 117 5.74 8.68 10.60
N ALA A 118 6.14 9.91 10.93
CA ALA A 118 5.21 10.99 11.20
C ALA A 118 5.38 12.12 10.17
N THR A 119 4.29 12.76 9.81
CA THR A 119 4.32 14.01 9.04
C THR A 119 4.93 15.14 9.89
N VAL A 120 5.41 16.19 9.22
CA VAL A 120 5.63 17.48 9.91
C VAL A 120 4.29 18.08 10.31
N ALA A 121 4.28 19.09 11.20
CA ALA A 121 3.07 19.80 11.57
C ALA A 121 2.34 20.34 10.32
N GLN A 122 1.09 19.93 10.14
CA GLN A 122 0.30 20.24 8.96
C GLN A 122 -0.49 21.54 9.16
N THR A 123 -0.07 22.61 8.51
CA THR A 123 -0.68 23.96 8.69
C THR A 123 -2.14 24.01 8.27
N GLY A 124 -2.52 23.32 7.18
CA GLY A 124 -3.91 23.16 6.76
C GLY A 124 -4.72 22.19 7.62
N PHE A 125 -4.09 21.52 8.60
CA PHE A 125 -4.69 20.49 9.45
C PHE A 125 -4.52 20.76 10.95
N SER A 126 -4.61 22.05 11.34
CA SER A 126 -4.49 22.54 12.72
C SER A 126 -3.12 22.27 13.37
N ASN A 127 -2.04 22.31 12.58
CA ASN A 127 -0.66 22.05 13.03
C ASN A 127 -0.44 20.69 13.70
N ARG A 128 -1.35 19.73 13.48
CA ARG A 128 -1.19 18.36 13.96
C ARG A 128 -0.14 17.63 13.13
N THR A 129 0.54 16.71 13.78
CA THR A 129 1.38 15.69 13.18
C THR A 129 0.60 14.37 13.13
N TYR A 130 0.95 13.53 12.16
CA TYR A 130 0.20 12.30 11.86
C TYR A 130 1.17 11.15 11.64
N HIS A 131 0.92 10.02 12.30
CA HIS A 131 1.45 8.76 11.82
C HIS A 131 1.02 8.53 10.37
N TYR A 132 2.00 8.22 9.52
CA TYR A 132 1.82 7.91 8.12
C TYR A 132 2.20 6.46 7.89
N THR A 133 1.19 5.58 7.88
CA THR A 133 1.36 4.14 7.73
C THR A 133 2.18 3.81 6.49
N ARG A 134 3.30 3.11 6.67
CA ARG A 134 4.18 2.77 5.57
C ARG A 134 4.77 1.38 5.78
N GLY A 135 4.49 0.46 4.87
CA GLY A 135 4.97 -0.92 4.98
C GLY A 135 6.50 -1.01 4.95
N LYS A 136 7.07 -1.65 5.97
CA LYS A 136 8.49 -2.03 6.09
C LYS A 136 8.58 -3.55 6.15
N THR A 137 8.29 -4.18 5.02
CA THR A 137 8.18 -5.64 4.87
C THR A 137 8.27 -5.98 3.38
N LEU A 138 8.60 -7.23 3.05
CA LEU A 138 8.33 -7.76 1.72
C LEU A 138 6.83 -7.61 1.41
N GLY A 139 6.51 -7.16 0.20
CA GLY A 139 5.18 -6.70 -0.21
C GLY A 139 4.96 -5.20 0.03
N GLY A 140 5.70 -4.59 0.96
CA GLY A 140 5.61 -3.17 1.30
C GLY A 140 4.19 -2.79 1.71
N SER A 141 3.66 -1.68 1.18
CA SER A 141 2.30 -1.24 1.51
C SER A 141 1.20 -2.18 1.00
N SER A 142 1.40 -3.02 -0.04
CA SER A 142 0.33 -3.97 -0.44
C SER A 142 0.08 -5.07 0.59
N ALA A 143 1.03 -5.29 1.50
CA ALA A 143 0.83 -6.15 2.65
C ALA A 143 -0.16 -5.54 3.67
N ARG A 144 -0.45 -4.21 3.60
CA ARG A 144 -1.25 -3.48 4.61
C ARG A 144 -2.27 -2.47 4.02
N ASN A 145 -2.59 -2.51 2.72
CA ASN A 145 -3.39 -1.49 2.00
C ASN A 145 -4.90 -1.77 1.89
N TYR A 146 -5.59 -0.86 1.18
CA TYR A 146 -7.04 -0.84 0.84
C TYR A 146 -7.41 -0.96 -0.68
N MET A 147 -6.45 -1.22 -1.59
CA MET A 147 -6.64 -1.99 -2.86
C MET A 147 -7.44 -1.43 -4.08
N LEU A 148 -7.36 -0.15 -4.52
CA LEU A 148 -8.09 0.37 -5.72
C LEU A 148 -7.23 1.26 -6.71
N ALA A 149 -7.62 1.41 -8.00
CA ALA A 149 -6.94 2.23 -9.06
C ALA A 149 -7.88 2.74 -10.23
N THR A 150 -7.43 3.67 -11.14
CA THR A 150 -8.29 4.52 -12.05
C THR A 150 -7.76 4.76 -13.52
N VAL A 151 -8.61 5.06 -14.55
CA VAL A 151 -8.26 5.22 -16.02
C VAL A 151 -7.65 6.57 -16.45
N ASP A 152 -8.35 7.71 -16.46
CA ASP A 152 -7.83 8.90 -17.20
C ASP A 152 -6.67 9.61 -16.50
N SER A 153 -6.32 9.15 -15.30
CA SER A 153 -5.02 9.44 -14.70
C SER A 153 -3.86 9.14 -15.65
N PHE A 154 -4.00 8.07 -16.43
CA PHE A 154 -3.02 7.64 -17.42
C PHE A 154 -2.92 8.59 -18.61
N THR A 155 -4.03 9.16 -19.10
CA THR A 155 -4.02 10.17 -20.16
C THR A 155 -3.28 11.44 -19.71
N ARG A 156 -3.55 11.90 -18.48
CA ARG A 156 -2.82 13.02 -17.88
C ARG A 156 -1.33 12.72 -17.78
N TRP A 157 -0.95 11.54 -17.29
CA TRP A 157 0.45 11.16 -17.17
C TRP A 157 1.16 11.13 -18.52
N SER A 158 0.57 10.46 -19.51
CA SER A 158 1.06 10.42 -20.90
C SER A 158 1.35 11.83 -21.45
N THR A 159 0.45 12.77 -21.18
CA THR A 159 0.62 14.18 -21.58
C THR A 159 1.76 14.86 -20.81
N LEU A 160 1.80 14.71 -19.48
CA LEU A 160 2.79 15.35 -18.61
C LEU A 160 4.23 14.89 -18.90
N VAL A 161 4.42 13.60 -19.17
CA VAL A 161 5.76 13.04 -19.44
C VAL A 161 6.07 12.94 -20.94
N ALA A 162 5.11 13.32 -21.79
CA ALA A 162 5.17 13.18 -23.25
C ALA A 162 5.52 11.75 -23.72
N ASP A 163 4.91 10.75 -23.08
CA ASP A 163 5.14 9.33 -23.37
C ASP A 163 3.82 8.55 -23.51
N PRO A 164 3.45 8.12 -24.74
CA PRO A 164 2.21 7.40 -24.99
C PRO A 164 2.15 6.02 -24.33
N SER A 165 3.27 5.47 -23.84
CA SER A 165 3.28 4.22 -23.08
C SER A 165 2.52 4.33 -21.76
N TYR A 166 2.28 5.56 -21.27
CA TYR A 166 1.45 5.83 -20.09
C TYR A 166 -0.03 5.95 -20.39
N THR A 167 -0.49 5.77 -21.63
CA THR A 167 -1.94 5.76 -21.93
C THR A 167 -2.63 4.53 -21.34
N TRP A 168 -3.93 4.65 -21.02
CA TRP A 168 -4.69 3.52 -20.44
C TRP A 168 -4.65 2.28 -21.34
N SER A 169 -4.80 2.44 -22.65
CA SER A 169 -4.76 1.31 -23.59
C SER A 169 -3.39 0.61 -23.62
N ALA A 170 -2.29 1.34 -23.38
CA ALA A 170 -0.96 0.77 -23.30
C ALA A 170 -0.70 0.06 -21.95
N ILE A 171 -1.29 0.58 -20.87
CA ILE A 171 -1.07 0.06 -19.50
C ILE A 171 -2.03 -1.06 -19.10
N LEU A 172 -3.28 -1.03 -19.56
CA LEU A 172 -4.32 -2.00 -19.23
C LEU A 172 -3.88 -3.46 -19.43
N PRO A 173 -3.16 -3.85 -20.51
CA PRO A 173 -2.65 -5.20 -20.65
C PRO A 173 -1.78 -5.66 -19.46
N TYR A 174 -1.01 -4.75 -18.84
CA TYR A 174 -0.19 -5.08 -17.67
C TYR A 174 -1.00 -5.20 -16.38
N TYR A 175 -2.08 -4.43 -16.23
CA TYR A 175 -3.05 -4.60 -15.15
C TYR A 175 -3.69 -5.98 -15.21
N LYS A 176 -4.30 -6.31 -16.36
CA LYS A 176 -4.95 -7.60 -16.59
C LYS A 176 -3.99 -8.76 -16.41
N LYS A 177 -2.78 -8.61 -16.98
CA LYS A 177 -1.72 -9.60 -16.87
C LYS A 177 -1.42 -9.89 -15.40
N SER A 178 -1.35 -8.89 -14.54
CA SER A 178 -0.90 -9.07 -13.14
C SER A 178 -1.87 -9.79 -12.21
N THR A 179 -3.15 -9.92 -12.57
CA THR A 179 -4.23 -10.28 -11.63
C THR A 179 -4.97 -11.55 -12.03
N HIS A 180 -5.16 -12.46 -11.07
CA HIS A 180 -6.02 -13.63 -11.17
C HIS A 180 -7.40 -13.35 -10.55
N TYR A 181 -8.37 -12.98 -11.38
CA TYR A 181 -9.72 -12.66 -10.92
C TYR A 181 -10.56 -13.90 -10.64
N THR A 182 -11.15 -13.96 -9.45
CA THR A 182 -12.19 -14.94 -9.08
C THR A 182 -13.55 -14.23 -9.00
N PRO A 183 -14.54 -14.62 -9.83
CA PRO A 183 -15.89 -14.11 -9.74
C PRO A 183 -16.53 -14.33 -8.37
N PHE A 184 -17.44 -13.45 -7.97
CA PHE A 184 -18.18 -13.61 -6.72
C PHE A 184 -19.07 -14.86 -6.75
N ASP A 185 -19.29 -15.44 -5.57
CA ASP A 185 -20.27 -16.51 -5.36
C ASP A 185 -21.68 -15.90 -5.27
N PRO A 186 -22.58 -16.15 -6.24
CA PRO A 186 -23.93 -15.57 -6.22
C PRO A 186 -24.79 -16.07 -5.05
N THR A 187 -24.41 -17.18 -4.41
CA THR A 187 -25.10 -17.67 -3.20
C THR A 187 -24.79 -16.83 -1.96
N ARG A 188 -23.71 -16.05 -1.98
CA ARG A 188 -23.32 -15.13 -0.89
C ARG A 188 -23.90 -13.73 -1.11
N TYR A 189 -24.00 -13.29 -2.36
CA TYR A 189 -24.49 -11.97 -2.76
C TYR A 189 -25.99 -12.00 -3.15
N THR A 190 -26.85 -12.52 -2.27
CA THR A 190 -28.28 -12.79 -2.60
C THR A 190 -29.19 -11.55 -2.65
N ASN A 191 -28.74 -10.38 -2.20
CA ASN A 191 -29.50 -9.11 -2.21
C ASN A 191 -28.63 -7.89 -2.61
N SER A 192 -27.50 -8.13 -3.25
CA SER A 192 -26.49 -7.14 -3.62
C SER A 192 -26.05 -7.41 -5.05
N SER A 193 -26.19 -6.41 -5.94
CA SER A 193 -25.83 -6.54 -7.35
C SER A 193 -24.33 -6.27 -7.56
N ASN A 194 -23.50 -7.24 -7.17
CA ASN A 194 -22.11 -7.21 -7.59
C ASN A 194 -22.05 -7.56 -9.07
N THR A 195 -21.53 -6.65 -9.86
CA THR A 195 -21.21 -6.91 -11.25
C THR A 195 -19.80 -6.40 -11.50
N GLN A 196 -19.08 -7.11 -12.36
CA GLN A 196 -17.74 -6.75 -12.76
C GLN A 196 -17.71 -6.75 -14.28
N SER A 197 -17.20 -5.67 -14.85
CA SER A 197 -17.00 -5.52 -16.28
C SER A 197 -16.15 -6.68 -16.80
N SER A 198 -16.62 -7.35 -17.85
CA SER A 198 -15.95 -8.53 -18.43
C SER A 198 -14.63 -8.16 -19.12
N THR A 199 -14.37 -6.88 -19.35
CA THR A 199 -13.14 -6.38 -19.97
C THR A 199 -12.02 -6.11 -18.96
N SER A 200 -12.31 -6.11 -17.65
CA SER A 200 -11.34 -5.72 -16.62
C SER A 200 -10.23 -6.74 -16.36
N PHE A 201 -10.46 -8.01 -16.72
CA PHE A 201 -9.56 -9.12 -16.41
C PHE A 201 -9.41 -10.05 -17.62
N GLU A 202 -8.28 -10.75 -17.73
CA GLU A 202 -8.03 -11.73 -18.79
C GLU A 202 -7.59 -13.08 -18.19
N PRO A 203 -8.25 -14.21 -18.53
CA PRO A 203 -7.80 -15.54 -18.14
C PRO A 203 -6.68 -16.10 -19.05
N PRO A 204 -5.69 -16.85 -18.51
CA PRO A 204 -5.35 -16.96 -17.10
C PRO A 204 -4.50 -15.75 -16.67
N GLY A 205 -4.93 -15.00 -15.66
CA GLY A 205 -4.11 -13.92 -15.10
C GLY A 205 -2.90 -14.42 -14.29
N ASP A 206 -1.93 -13.54 -14.01
CA ASP A 206 -0.74 -13.79 -13.17
C ASP A 206 -1.08 -13.75 -11.66
N PRO A 207 -0.15 -14.08 -10.73
CA PRO A 207 -0.48 -14.80 -9.50
C PRO A 207 -1.12 -13.95 -8.40
N LEU A 208 -1.50 -12.69 -8.65
CA LEU A 208 -2.17 -11.85 -7.65
C LEU A 208 -3.68 -12.17 -7.63
N PRO A 209 -4.21 -12.87 -6.61
CA PRO A 209 -5.64 -13.11 -6.50
C PRO A 209 -6.38 -11.80 -6.32
N VAL A 210 -7.44 -11.63 -7.10
CA VAL A 210 -8.38 -10.52 -6.99
C VAL A 210 -9.79 -11.10 -6.93
N SER A 211 -10.55 -10.74 -5.91
CA SER A 211 -11.91 -11.25 -5.71
C SER A 211 -12.78 -10.25 -4.98
N PHE A 212 -14.08 -10.48 -5.00
CA PHE A 212 -14.96 -9.85 -4.01
C PHE A 212 -14.73 -10.50 -2.65
N SER A 213 -15.02 -9.77 -1.57
CA SER A 213 -14.93 -10.35 -0.23
C SER A 213 -15.92 -11.50 -0.07
N ASN A 214 -15.61 -12.43 0.83
CA ASN A 214 -16.45 -13.61 1.06
C ASN A 214 -17.66 -13.34 1.96
N TYR A 215 -17.86 -12.08 2.38
CA TYR A 215 -18.95 -11.62 3.24
C TYR A 215 -19.49 -10.28 2.71
N VAL A 216 -20.81 -10.10 2.80
CA VAL A 216 -21.49 -8.85 2.42
C VAL A 216 -21.85 -8.08 3.68
N ASP A 217 -21.22 -6.92 3.84
CA ASP A 217 -21.49 -6.03 4.97
C ASP A 217 -22.86 -5.33 4.82
N ALA A 218 -23.62 -5.33 5.91
CA ALA A 218 -24.96 -4.75 5.93
C ALA A 218 -24.94 -3.23 5.74
N PHE A 219 -23.98 -2.54 6.37
CA PHE A 219 -23.84 -1.09 6.21
C PHE A 219 -23.45 -0.74 4.78
N GLY A 220 -22.54 -1.49 4.16
CA GLY A 220 -22.21 -1.36 2.74
C GLY A 220 -23.41 -1.49 1.80
N THR A 221 -24.30 -2.45 2.07
CA THR A 221 -25.54 -2.60 1.28
C THR A 221 -26.43 -1.36 1.37
N TRP A 222 -26.53 -0.73 2.54
CA TRP A 222 -27.29 0.52 2.71
C TRP A 222 -26.58 1.73 2.13
N CYS A 223 -25.26 1.80 2.21
CA CYS A 223 -24.47 2.83 1.54
C CYS A 223 -24.63 2.77 0.02
N GLN A 224 -24.65 1.58 -0.60
CA GLN A 224 -24.93 1.46 -2.04
C GLN A 224 -26.29 2.09 -2.40
N ARG A 225 -27.32 1.86 -1.58
CA ARG A 225 -28.65 2.46 -1.79
C ARG A 225 -28.65 3.97 -1.58
N ALA A 226 -27.93 4.45 -0.55
CA ALA A 226 -27.76 5.87 -0.30
C ALA A 226 -27.06 6.53 -1.50
N PHE A 227 -25.99 5.93 -2.02
CA PHE A 227 -25.28 6.46 -3.19
C PHE A 227 -26.20 6.60 -4.40
N GLN A 228 -27.02 5.58 -4.70
CA GLN A 228 -28.02 5.65 -5.76
C GLN A 228 -29.09 6.71 -5.51
N ALA A 229 -29.59 6.83 -4.29
CA ALA A 229 -30.57 7.86 -3.91
C ALA A 229 -30.02 9.28 -4.08
N PHE A 230 -28.70 9.45 -3.96
CA PHE A 230 -27.98 10.72 -4.12
C PHE A 230 -27.35 10.91 -5.51
N GLY A 231 -27.77 10.09 -6.49
CA GLY A 231 -27.45 10.29 -7.92
C GLY A 231 -26.19 9.58 -8.42
N MET A 232 -25.51 8.79 -7.58
CA MET A 232 -24.39 7.96 -8.04
C MET A 232 -24.91 6.66 -8.64
N ALA A 233 -24.82 6.52 -9.97
CA ALA A 233 -25.24 5.32 -10.68
C ALA A 233 -24.51 4.07 -10.15
N ALA A 234 -25.18 2.91 -10.12
CA ALA A 234 -24.49 1.64 -9.89
C ALA A 234 -23.75 1.22 -11.16
N ILE A 235 -22.45 0.95 -11.06
CA ILE A 235 -21.58 0.62 -12.21
C ILE A 235 -20.97 -0.79 -12.05
N PRO A 236 -20.51 -1.44 -13.14
CA PRO A 236 -20.00 -2.80 -13.09
C PRO A 236 -18.56 -2.89 -12.56
N GLY A 237 -18.35 -2.44 -11.33
CA GLY A 237 -17.04 -2.40 -10.66
C GLY A 237 -16.15 -1.27 -11.16
N PHE A 238 -14.96 -1.18 -10.58
CA PHE A 238 -14.00 -0.08 -10.84
C PHE A 238 -12.79 -0.49 -11.68
N ASN A 239 -12.63 -1.78 -11.98
CA ASN A 239 -11.38 -2.32 -12.55
C ASN A 239 -11.21 -2.13 -14.07
N ASP A 240 -12.25 -1.70 -14.80
CA ASP A 240 -12.06 -1.17 -16.16
C ASP A 240 -11.67 0.32 -16.15
N GLY A 241 -11.57 0.89 -14.94
CA GLY A 241 -11.13 2.21 -14.51
C GLY A 241 -12.10 3.35 -14.81
N HIS A 242 -13.33 3.06 -15.25
CA HIS A 242 -14.43 4.02 -15.18
C HIS A 242 -14.95 4.08 -13.74
N LEU A 243 -14.71 5.20 -13.06
CA LEU A 243 -14.99 5.30 -11.63
C LEU A 243 -16.33 5.95 -11.26
N LEU A 244 -16.74 6.99 -12.01
CA LEU A 244 -17.89 7.82 -11.64
C LEU A 244 -19.16 6.98 -11.48
N GLY A 245 -19.69 6.94 -10.26
CA GLY A 245 -20.76 6.04 -9.85
C GLY A 245 -20.44 5.34 -8.54
N SER A 246 -21.09 4.20 -8.30
CA SER A 246 -20.97 3.41 -7.08
C SER A 246 -20.95 1.92 -7.41
N ALA A 247 -20.13 1.17 -6.69
CA ALA A 247 -20.05 -0.28 -6.85
C ALA A 247 -19.42 -0.92 -5.61
N PHE A 248 -19.67 -2.20 -5.44
CA PHE A 248 -18.79 -3.04 -4.63
C PHE A 248 -17.45 -3.19 -5.36
N GLY A 249 -16.35 -2.99 -4.63
CA GLY A 249 -15.01 -3.15 -5.13
C GLY A 249 -14.51 -4.59 -4.99
N THR A 250 -13.59 -4.99 -5.87
CA THR A 250 -12.76 -6.17 -5.65
C THR A 250 -11.56 -5.82 -4.78
N PHE A 251 -11.02 -6.83 -4.12
CA PHE A 251 -9.86 -6.74 -3.23
C PHE A 251 -8.80 -7.75 -3.66
N THR A 252 -7.55 -7.52 -3.25
CA THR A 252 -6.48 -8.53 -3.35
C THR A 252 -6.65 -9.56 -2.23
N ILE A 253 -7.66 -10.42 -2.39
CA ILE A 253 -8.02 -11.52 -1.48
C ILE A 253 -8.07 -12.81 -2.29
N ASP A 254 -7.49 -13.87 -1.76
CA ASP A 254 -7.70 -15.23 -2.27
C ASP A 254 -9.09 -15.71 -1.84
N ALA A 255 -10.00 -15.84 -2.80
CA ALA A 255 -11.40 -16.22 -2.53
C ALA A 255 -11.54 -17.59 -1.85
N SER A 256 -10.58 -18.50 -2.05
CA SER A 256 -10.63 -19.85 -1.48
C SER A 256 -10.26 -19.88 0.00
N THR A 257 -9.36 -19.00 0.43
CA THR A 257 -8.84 -18.96 1.81
C THR A 257 -9.34 -17.75 2.61
N GLY A 258 -9.88 -16.73 1.94
CA GLY A 258 -10.24 -15.43 2.54
C GLY A 258 -9.03 -14.60 2.96
N ALA A 259 -7.81 -15.04 2.62
CA ALA A 259 -6.57 -14.39 3.00
C ALA A 259 -6.25 -13.20 2.11
N ARG A 260 -5.68 -12.15 2.71
CA ARG A 260 -5.02 -11.06 1.98
C ARG A 260 -3.93 -11.62 1.07
N ALA A 261 -3.87 -11.09 -0.14
CA ALA A 261 -2.74 -11.25 -1.03
C ALA A 261 -1.93 -9.94 -1.17
N SER A 262 -0.61 -10.07 -1.25
CA SER A 262 0.35 -8.98 -1.42
C SER A 262 1.33 -9.30 -2.55
N SER A 263 2.22 -8.36 -2.88
CA SER A 263 3.24 -8.67 -3.89
C SER A 263 4.24 -9.74 -3.44
N GLU A 264 4.41 -9.92 -2.14
CA GLU A 264 5.20 -11.02 -1.58
C GLU A 264 4.48 -12.36 -1.76
N SER A 265 3.26 -12.47 -1.23
CA SER A 265 2.50 -13.72 -1.19
C SER A 265 2.01 -14.18 -2.57
N SER A 266 2.11 -13.30 -3.57
CA SER A 266 1.78 -13.57 -4.97
C SER A 266 3.02 -13.68 -5.85
N PHE A 267 3.75 -12.57 -6.08
CA PHE A 267 4.85 -12.57 -7.06
C PHE A 267 6.11 -13.24 -6.52
N LEU A 268 6.53 -12.97 -5.28
CA LEU A 268 7.72 -13.61 -4.72
C LEU A 268 7.45 -15.09 -4.43
N ALA A 269 6.32 -15.42 -3.82
CA ALA A 269 5.92 -16.79 -3.55
C ALA A 269 5.87 -17.65 -4.82
N ALA A 270 5.26 -17.15 -5.91
CA ALA A 270 5.25 -17.84 -7.19
C ALA A 270 6.66 -18.05 -7.76
N ALA A 271 7.54 -17.04 -7.66
CA ALA A 271 8.91 -17.16 -8.15
C ALA A 271 9.73 -18.18 -7.32
N LEU A 272 9.54 -18.22 -6.00
CA LEU A 272 10.16 -19.21 -5.12
C LEU A 272 9.70 -20.62 -5.46
N ALA A 273 8.39 -20.81 -5.66
CA ALA A 273 7.79 -22.10 -6.01
C ALA A 273 8.30 -22.62 -7.36
N HIS A 274 8.52 -21.73 -8.33
CA HIS A 274 9.02 -22.09 -9.65
C HIS A 274 10.56 -22.12 -9.76
N GLY A 275 11.28 -21.76 -8.71
CA GLY A 275 12.75 -21.74 -8.75
C GLY A 275 13.34 -20.59 -9.57
N THR A 276 12.58 -19.53 -9.80
CA THR A 276 12.98 -18.34 -10.57
C THR A 276 13.07 -17.09 -9.69
N ALA A 277 13.09 -17.24 -8.36
CA ALA A 277 13.13 -16.12 -7.44
C ALA A 277 14.42 -15.28 -7.57
N PRO A 278 14.33 -13.95 -7.42
CA PRO A 278 15.51 -13.12 -7.23
C PRO A 278 16.21 -13.45 -5.91
N THR A 279 17.47 -13.04 -5.75
CA THR A 279 18.16 -13.10 -4.47
C THR A 279 17.69 -11.96 -3.57
N VAL A 280 17.04 -12.28 -2.45
CA VAL A 280 16.46 -11.30 -1.53
C VAL A 280 17.35 -11.07 -0.32
N TYR A 281 17.63 -9.81 0.00
CA TYR A 281 18.28 -9.37 1.23
C TYR A 281 17.25 -8.68 2.12
N VAL A 282 16.70 -9.42 3.10
CA VAL A 282 15.76 -8.89 4.10
C VAL A 282 16.50 -8.19 5.24
N ASN A 283 15.79 -7.38 6.02
CA ASN A 283 16.33 -6.58 7.13
C ASN A 283 17.54 -5.73 6.71
N THR A 284 17.57 -5.31 5.45
CA THR A 284 18.72 -4.68 4.80
C THR A 284 18.32 -3.34 4.22
N LEU A 285 18.87 -2.26 4.80
CA LEU A 285 18.64 -0.89 4.36
C LEU A 285 19.60 -0.52 3.24
N ALA A 286 19.07 -0.03 2.11
CA ALA A 286 19.87 0.66 1.11
C ALA A 286 20.26 2.05 1.63
N GLN A 287 21.55 2.29 1.85
CA GLN A 287 22.06 3.52 2.43
C GLN A 287 22.41 4.56 1.36
N ARG A 288 22.96 4.12 0.22
CA ARG A 288 23.41 5.03 -0.83
C ARG A 288 23.62 4.31 -2.16
N ILE A 289 23.24 4.94 -3.26
CA ILE A 289 23.62 4.53 -4.61
C ILE A 289 25.01 5.10 -4.92
N LEU A 290 25.90 4.27 -5.43
CA LEU A 290 27.25 4.63 -5.83
C LEU A 290 27.29 4.79 -7.34
N PHE A 291 27.99 5.83 -7.79
CA PHE A 291 28.10 6.18 -9.21
C PHE A 291 29.54 6.10 -9.69
N SER A 292 29.72 5.73 -10.95
CA SER A 292 30.98 5.96 -11.65
C SER A 292 31.25 7.47 -11.72
N PRO A 293 32.52 7.90 -11.71
CA PRO A 293 32.88 9.29 -11.95
C PRO A 293 32.28 9.78 -13.27
N ALA A 294 31.76 11.00 -13.29
CA ALA A 294 31.42 11.67 -14.54
C ALA A 294 32.69 11.91 -15.34
N THR A 295 32.62 11.74 -16.66
CA THR A 295 33.66 12.17 -17.59
C THR A 295 33.07 13.13 -18.60
N SER A 296 33.90 13.85 -19.36
CA SER A 296 33.42 14.68 -20.47
C SER A 296 32.64 13.90 -21.53
N ALA A 297 32.83 12.57 -21.58
CA ALA A 297 32.22 11.68 -22.57
C ALA A 297 31.05 10.86 -22.02
N SER A 298 30.81 10.81 -20.71
CA SER A 298 29.76 9.97 -20.13
C SER A 298 29.22 10.51 -18.81
N PRO A 299 27.88 10.55 -18.64
CA PRO A 299 27.26 10.94 -17.38
C PRO A 299 27.56 9.90 -16.27
N PRO A 300 27.39 10.26 -14.98
CA PRO A 300 27.48 9.31 -13.89
C PRO A 300 26.56 8.11 -14.12
N ARG A 301 27.09 6.90 -13.95
CA ARG A 301 26.32 5.65 -14.04
C ARG A 301 26.23 5.01 -12.67
N ALA A 302 25.05 4.56 -12.25
CA ALA A 302 24.90 3.78 -11.03
C ALA A 302 25.63 2.43 -11.18
N THR A 303 26.55 2.13 -10.27
CA THR A 303 27.40 0.92 -10.33
C THR A 303 27.23 0.00 -9.12
N ALA A 304 26.75 0.52 -8.01
CA ALA A 304 26.57 -0.25 -6.79
C ALA A 304 25.60 0.42 -5.82
N VAL A 305 25.21 -0.33 -4.79
CA VAL A 305 24.42 0.14 -3.66
C VAL A 305 25.16 -0.24 -2.38
N ARG A 306 25.44 0.74 -1.53
CA ARG A 306 25.91 0.51 -0.16
C ARG A 306 24.70 0.16 0.70
N VAL A 307 24.81 -0.94 1.43
CA VAL A 307 23.71 -1.48 2.24
C VAL A 307 24.16 -1.77 3.67
N SER A 308 23.20 -1.81 4.59
CA SER A 308 23.39 -2.24 5.97
C SER A 308 22.32 -3.24 6.38
N THR A 309 22.73 -4.46 6.75
CA THR A 309 21.81 -5.43 7.35
C THR A 309 21.80 -5.30 8.86
N ALA A 310 20.61 -5.23 9.44
CA ALA A 310 20.41 -5.14 10.88
C ALA A 310 21.02 -6.36 11.61
N GLY A 311 21.72 -6.10 12.71
CA GLY A 311 22.17 -7.16 13.62
C GLY A 311 21.02 -7.65 14.50
N THR A 312 21.16 -8.86 15.04
CA THR A 312 20.22 -9.46 15.99
C THR A 312 20.90 -9.73 17.34
N PHE A 313 20.12 -9.78 18.42
CA PHE A 313 20.61 -10.14 19.77
C PHE A 313 21.84 -9.32 20.25
N GLY A 314 21.81 -8.00 20.01
CA GLY A 314 22.88 -7.08 20.43
C GLY A 314 24.13 -7.09 19.54
N THR A 315 24.09 -7.81 18.40
CA THR A 315 25.15 -7.70 17.39
C THR A 315 25.03 -6.42 16.57
N PRO A 316 26.15 -5.81 16.14
CA PRO A 316 26.11 -4.62 15.30
C PRO A 316 25.60 -4.93 13.90
N SER A 317 25.13 -3.89 13.20
CA SER A 317 24.79 -4.00 11.78
C SER A 317 26.01 -4.35 10.93
N ARG A 318 25.76 -4.95 9.76
CA ARG A 318 26.79 -5.33 8.80
C ARG A 318 26.66 -4.48 7.54
N ASN A 319 27.67 -3.66 7.27
CA ASN A 319 27.76 -2.84 6.07
C ASN A 319 28.54 -3.58 4.97
N TYR A 320 28.03 -3.54 3.74
CA TYR A 320 28.66 -4.14 2.57
C TYR A 320 28.11 -3.50 1.29
N THR A 321 28.64 -3.91 0.13
CA THR A 321 28.31 -3.31 -1.16
C THR A 321 27.81 -4.37 -2.12
N LEU A 322 26.65 -4.10 -2.73
CA LEU A 322 26.11 -4.87 -3.84
C LEU A 322 26.38 -4.13 -5.14
N TYR A 323 27.02 -4.76 -6.12
CA TYR A 323 27.37 -4.17 -7.40
C TYR A 323 26.35 -4.54 -8.48
N ALA A 324 26.01 -3.58 -9.33
CA ALA A 324 25.11 -3.78 -10.47
C ALA A 324 25.91 -3.72 -11.78
N SER A 325 25.86 -4.80 -12.57
CA SER A 325 26.50 -4.84 -13.89
C SER A 325 25.66 -4.13 -14.95
N ARG A 326 24.32 -4.03 -14.76
CA ARG A 326 23.40 -3.32 -15.67
C ARG A 326 22.72 -2.13 -15.03
N GLU A 327 21.74 -2.34 -14.16
CA GLU A 327 20.88 -1.27 -13.63
C GLU A 327 20.62 -1.38 -12.13
N VAL A 328 20.37 -0.23 -11.52
CA VAL A 328 19.85 -0.09 -10.17
C VAL A 328 18.45 0.52 -10.28
N VAL A 329 17.43 -0.21 -9.82
CA VAL A 329 16.02 0.19 -9.88
C VAL A 329 15.57 0.63 -8.48
N VAL A 330 15.09 1.86 -8.35
CA VAL A 330 14.68 2.43 -7.06
C VAL A 330 13.16 2.29 -6.87
N SER A 331 12.78 1.42 -5.93
CA SER A 331 11.40 1.04 -5.60
C SER A 331 11.09 1.17 -4.10
N GLY A 332 11.77 2.08 -3.38
CA GLY A 332 11.48 2.42 -1.97
C GLY A 332 10.13 3.11 -1.75
N GLY A 333 9.45 3.45 -2.85
CA GLY A 333 8.18 4.16 -2.95
C GLY A 333 8.24 5.62 -2.48
N ALA A 334 7.08 6.22 -2.24
CA ALA A 334 6.91 7.67 -2.29
C ALA A 334 7.79 8.50 -1.32
N PHE A 335 8.29 7.90 -0.22
CA PHE A 335 9.13 8.61 0.75
C PHE A 335 10.59 8.18 0.68
N GLN A 336 10.86 6.88 0.71
CA GLN A 336 12.22 6.37 0.72
C GLN A 336 12.92 6.46 -0.63
N SER A 337 12.19 6.41 -1.76
CA SER A 337 12.78 6.64 -3.08
C SER A 337 13.38 8.06 -3.20
N PRO A 338 12.63 9.16 -2.96
CA PRO A 338 13.24 10.49 -3.00
C PRO A 338 14.29 10.68 -1.91
N GLN A 339 14.11 10.16 -0.70
CA GLN A 339 15.14 10.21 0.35
C GLN A 339 16.46 9.56 -0.15
N LEU A 340 16.39 8.35 -0.71
CA LEU A 340 17.56 7.63 -1.21
C LEU A 340 18.25 8.37 -2.35
N LEU A 341 17.47 8.92 -3.29
CA LEU A 341 18.02 9.73 -4.38
C LEU A 341 18.75 10.97 -3.84
N LEU A 342 18.15 11.68 -2.88
CA LEU A 342 18.74 12.86 -2.24
C LEU A 342 20.05 12.52 -1.53
N VAL A 343 20.06 11.53 -0.63
CA VAL A 343 21.30 11.14 0.07
C VAL A 343 22.37 10.58 -0.89
N SER A 344 21.96 10.09 -2.06
CA SER A 344 22.87 9.60 -3.10
C SER A 344 23.40 10.72 -4.02
N GLY A 345 22.99 11.97 -3.81
CA GLY A 345 23.47 13.13 -4.57
C GLY A 345 22.63 13.50 -5.79
N ILE A 346 21.40 12.99 -5.91
CA ILE A 346 20.46 13.34 -6.98
C ILE A 346 19.35 14.21 -6.39
N GLY A 347 19.37 15.51 -6.69
CA GLY A 347 18.48 16.49 -6.05
C GLY A 347 18.83 17.94 -6.38
N ASP A 348 18.31 18.89 -5.62
CA ASP A 348 18.78 20.28 -5.68
C ASP A 348 20.22 20.35 -5.13
N CYS A 349 21.21 20.67 -5.97
CA CYS A 349 22.61 20.66 -5.56
C CYS A 349 22.89 21.67 -4.43
N THR A 350 22.11 22.75 -4.34
CA THR A 350 22.26 23.76 -3.29
C THR A 350 21.82 23.17 -1.95
N GLU A 351 20.67 22.51 -1.91
CA GLU A 351 20.14 21.82 -0.73
C GLU A 351 21.06 20.67 -0.31
N LEU A 352 21.50 19.84 -1.26
CA LEU A 352 22.41 18.72 -1.00
C LEU A 352 23.73 19.18 -0.35
N LYS A 353 24.29 20.31 -0.79
CA LYS A 353 25.52 20.87 -0.23
C LYS A 353 25.37 21.26 1.24
N LEU A 354 24.18 21.70 1.67
CA LEU A 354 23.92 22.03 3.09
C LEU A 354 24.01 20.79 3.99
N HIS A 355 23.76 19.60 3.44
CA HIS A 355 23.90 18.32 4.14
C HIS A 355 25.27 17.65 3.91
N GLY A 356 26.23 18.34 3.28
CA GLY A 356 27.54 17.77 2.97
C GLY A 356 27.50 16.66 1.90
N ILE A 357 26.45 16.62 1.09
CA ILE A 357 26.27 15.62 0.02
C ILE A 357 26.84 16.18 -1.28
N ALA A 358 27.78 15.45 -1.89
CA ALA A 358 28.27 15.80 -3.23
C ALA A 358 27.16 15.65 -4.27
N CYS A 359 26.98 16.68 -5.11
CA CYS A 359 25.96 16.63 -6.15
C CYS A 359 26.43 15.76 -7.32
N VAL A 360 25.68 14.69 -7.59
CA VAL A 360 25.87 13.81 -8.75
C VAL A 360 25.03 14.30 -9.93
N SER A 361 23.79 14.72 -9.68
CA SER A 361 22.90 15.26 -10.73
C SER A 361 21.93 16.27 -10.15
N HIS A 362 21.87 17.46 -10.76
CA HIS A 362 20.93 18.50 -10.38
C HIS A 362 19.51 18.14 -10.85
N ARG A 363 18.69 17.64 -9.93
CA ARG A 363 17.29 17.25 -10.15
C ARG A 363 16.41 17.85 -9.05
N PRO A 364 16.13 19.16 -9.09
CA PRO A 364 15.43 19.85 -8.00
C PRO A 364 13.98 19.36 -7.76
N GLY A 365 13.40 18.60 -8.71
CA GLY A 365 12.09 17.96 -8.54
C GLY A 365 12.08 16.76 -7.61
N VAL A 366 13.24 16.17 -7.27
CA VAL A 366 13.29 15.02 -6.34
C VAL A 366 12.76 15.43 -4.97
N GLY A 367 11.72 14.72 -4.49
CA GLY A 367 11.05 15.03 -3.23
C GLY A 367 10.07 16.21 -3.30
N ARG A 368 9.75 16.75 -4.47
CA ARG A 368 8.79 17.85 -4.65
C ARG A 368 7.50 17.35 -5.29
N GLY A 369 6.43 18.15 -5.13
CA GLY A 369 5.15 17.88 -5.77
C GLY A 369 4.48 16.61 -5.26
N MET A 370 4.57 16.33 -3.96
CA MET A 370 3.85 15.22 -3.34
C MET A 370 2.34 15.46 -3.44
N TRP A 371 1.62 14.43 -3.86
CA TRP A 371 0.16 14.36 -3.84
C TRP A 371 -0.25 13.33 -2.81
N ASP A 372 -1.38 13.59 -2.16
CA ASP A 372 -1.98 12.64 -1.24
C ASP A 372 -3.46 12.97 -1.03
N HIS A 373 -4.25 11.98 -0.65
CA HIS A 373 -5.70 12.12 -0.47
C HIS A 373 -6.03 12.30 1.02
N PRO A 374 -6.34 13.52 1.49
CA PRO A 374 -6.80 13.71 2.87
C PRO A 374 -8.17 13.05 3.05
N VAL A 375 -8.31 12.23 4.10
CA VAL A 375 -9.54 11.52 4.46
C VAL A 375 -10.17 12.14 5.71
N PHE A 376 -11.48 12.35 5.67
CA PHE A 376 -12.28 12.85 6.79
C PHE A 376 -13.72 12.34 6.70
N GLY A 377 -14.46 12.33 7.80
CA GLY A 377 -15.81 11.77 7.80
C GLY A 377 -16.62 12.11 9.03
N THR A 378 -17.89 11.72 8.96
CA THR A 378 -18.90 11.84 10.01
C THR A 378 -19.36 10.45 10.42
N ALA A 379 -19.70 10.27 11.69
CA ALA A 379 -20.12 8.99 12.24
C ALA A 379 -21.42 9.11 13.04
N HIS A 380 -22.23 8.06 12.96
CA HIS A 380 -23.47 7.90 13.71
C HIS A 380 -23.49 6.56 14.43
N ARG A 381 -24.33 6.48 15.47
CA ARG A 381 -24.80 5.19 15.97
C ARG A 381 -25.69 4.55 14.90
N VAL A 382 -25.56 3.24 14.72
CA VAL A 382 -26.33 2.47 13.74
C VAL A 382 -27.03 1.28 14.36
N ARG A 383 -28.14 0.87 13.74
CA ARG A 383 -28.95 -0.29 14.16
C ARG A 383 -28.53 -1.59 13.47
N LEU A 384 -27.33 -1.60 12.88
CA LEU A 384 -26.73 -2.73 12.18
C LEU A 384 -25.56 -3.27 13.01
N ALA A 385 -25.30 -4.57 12.90
CA ALA A 385 -24.05 -5.13 13.40
C ALA A 385 -22.89 -4.58 12.56
N THR A 386 -21.89 -4.03 13.25
CA THR A 386 -20.67 -3.47 12.66
C THR A 386 -19.45 -4.10 13.35
N ALA A 387 -18.23 -3.64 13.06
CA ALA A 387 -17.06 -4.06 13.81
C ALA A 387 -17.21 -3.83 15.33
N SER A 388 -17.94 -2.78 15.74
CA SER A 388 -18.28 -2.50 17.15
C SER A 388 -19.00 -3.66 17.83
N ALA A 389 -19.83 -4.44 17.11
CA ALA A 389 -20.55 -5.57 17.68
C ALA A 389 -19.59 -6.66 18.18
N ALA A 390 -18.55 -6.96 17.40
CA ALA A 390 -17.54 -7.95 17.77
C ALA A 390 -16.64 -7.47 18.91
N LEU A 391 -16.38 -6.16 18.99
CA LEU A 391 -15.66 -5.57 20.11
C LEU A 391 -16.45 -5.65 21.42
N ASN A 392 -17.77 -5.40 21.36
CA ASN A 392 -18.66 -5.41 22.51
C ASN A 392 -19.10 -6.82 22.97
N ASN A 393 -18.99 -7.84 22.11
CA ASN A 393 -19.49 -9.19 22.40
C ASN A 393 -18.49 -10.29 22.01
N ALA A 394 -17.84 -10.87 23.02
CA ALA A 394 -16.85 -11.93 22.84
C ALA A 394 -17.40 -13.21 22.21
N SER A 395 -18.68 -13.56 22.45
CA SER A 395 -19.31 -14.71 21.80
C SER A 395 -19.49 -14.47 20.31
N LEU A 396 -19.96 -13.28 19.91
CA LEU A 396 -20.08 -12.90 18.50
C LEU A 396 -18.70 -12.85 17.81
N ALA A 397 -17.68 -12.35 18.50
CA ALA A 397 -16.30 -12.39 17.98
C ALA A 397 -15.82 -13.83 17.75
N ALA A 398 -16.08 -14.73 18.70
CA ALA A 398 -15.72 -16.14 18.58
C ALA A 398 -16.48 -16.85 17.44
N GLU A 399 -17.76 -16.51 17.23
CA GLU A 399 -18.55 -16.99 16.10
C GLU A 399 -17.97 -16.51 14.76
N GLY A 400 -17.56 -15.24 14.67
CA GLY A 400 -16.88 -14.68 13.50
C GLY A 400 -15.57 -15.41 13.17
N VAL A 401 -14.76 -15.73 14.20
CA VAL A 401 -13.55 -16.55 14.03
C VAL A 401 -13.91 -17.95 13.54
N ALA A 402 -14.92 -18.59 14.12
CA ALA A 402 -15.35 -19.93 13.73
C ALA A 402 -15.90 -19.98 12.30
N ALA A 403 -16.59 -18.94 11.84
CA ALA A 403 -17.05 -18.81 10.46
C ALA A 403 -15.88 -18.67 9.48
N TYR A 404 -14.91 -17.80 9.81
CA TYR A 404 -13.72 -17.59 9.00
C TYR A 404 -12.88 -18.87 8.87
N LEU A 405 -12.59 -19.56 9.98
CA LEU A 405 -11.81 -20.80 9.96
C LEU A 405 -12.48 -21.96 9.22
N ARG A 406 -13.82 -21.99 9.18
CA ARG A 406 -14.59 -23.07 8.55
C ARG A 406 -14.74 -22.90 7.05
N ALA A 407 -14.98 -21.67 6.59
CA ALA A 407 -15.45 -21.41 5.24
C ALA A 407 -14.89 -20.13 4.61
N ALA A 408 -13.88 -19.52 5.22
CA ALA A 408 -13.35 -18.21 4.84
C ALA A 408 -14.46 -17.15 4.74
N ASP A 409 -15.46 -17.23 5.62
CA ASP A 409 -16.70 -16.46 5.60
C ASP A 409 -16.80 -15.56 6.86
N GLY A 410 -17.79 -14.68 6.89
CA GLY A 410 -18.08 -13.79 8.00
C GLY A 410 -17.27 -12.49 7.95
N PRO A 411 -17.47 -11.62 8.96
CA PRO A 411 -16.92 -10.26 8.98
C PRO A 411 -15.39 -10.21 8.97
N LEU A 412 -14.69 -11.31 9.28
CA LEU A 412 -13.23 -11.34 9.22
C LEU A 412 -12.66 -11.40 7.79
N SER A 413 -13.46 -11.87 6.82
CA SER A 413 -13.10 -12.06 5.41
C SER A 413 -13.29 -10.83 4.52
N VAL A 414 -13.79 -9.72 5.08
CA VAL A 414 -14.04 -8.47 4.36
C VAL A 414 -13.14 -7.35 4.88
N LEU A 415 -12.74 -6.46 3.99
CA LEU A 415 -12.08 -5.20 4.34
C LEU A 415 -13.11 -4.07 4.34
N GLY A 416 -13.61 -3.70 5.53
CA GLY A 416 -14.67 -2.69 5.64
C GLY A 416 -15.97 -3.12 4.94
N PRO A 417 -16.82 -2.17 4.49
CA PRO A 417 -18.11 -2.50 3.89
C PRO A 417 -18.05 -2.91 2.41
N GLY A 418 -16.89 -2.83 1.76
CA GLY A 418 -16.70 -3.35 0.40
C GLY A 418 -17.28 -2.49 -0.73
N VAL A 419 -17.99 -1.40 -0.41
CA VAL A 419 -18.65 -0.51 -1.38
C VAL A 419 -17.98 0.86 -1.40
N TYR A 420 -17.90 1.45 -2.59
CA TYR A 420 -17.34 2.78 -2.78
C TYR A 420 -18.22 3.61 -3.71
N GLY A 421 -18.15 4.92 -3.57
CA GLY A 421 -18.76 5.89 -4.47
C GLY A 421 -17.71 6.86 -4.98
N TRP A 422 -17.78 7.24 -6.25
CA TRP A 422 -16.90 8.25 -6.83
C TRP A 422 -17.74 9.23 -7.60
N GLU A 423 -17.51 10.51 -7.37
CA GLU A 423 -18.21 11.56 -8.11
C GLU A 423 -17.36 12.81 -8.26
N LYS A 424 -17.77 13.67 -9.20
CA LYS A 424 -17.49 15.10 -9.10
C LYS A 424 -18.50 15.71 -8.14
N LEU A 425 -18.11 16.74 -7.40
CA LEU A 425 -19.04 17.38 -6.47
C LEU A 425 -20.29 17.85 -7.25
N PRO A 426 -21.51 17.37 -6.92
CA PRO A 426 -22.70 17.71 -7.70
C PRO A 426 -23.35 19.01 -7.19
N GLU A 427 -24.34 19.54 -7.94
CA GLU A 427 -25.18 20.63 -7.44
C GLU A 427 -26.09 20.15 -6.28
N PRO A 428 -26.46 21.03 -5.33
CA PRO A 428 -26.11 22.47 -5.23
C PRO A 428 -24.72 22.73 -4.60
N TRP A 429 -24.01 21.68 -4.18
CA TRP A 429 -22.73 21.82 -3.48
C TRP A 429 -21.62 22.38 -4.38
N ARG A 430 -21.60 22.01 -5.66
CA ARG A 430 -20.71 22.57 -6.68
C ARG A 430 -20.90 24.08 -6.80
N GLY A 431 -22.14 24.56 -6.91
CA GLY A 431 -22.46 25.98 -7.02
C GLY A 431 -22.09 26.81 -5.78
N ALA A 432 -21.87 26.16 -4.63
CA ALA A 432 -21.40 26.82 -3.41
C ALA A 432 -19.88 27.05 -3.37
N LEU A 433 -19.11 26.48 -4.31
CA LEU A 433 -17.68 26.72 -4.45
C LEU A 433 -17.41 28.09 -5.10
N SER A 434 -16.28 28.71 -4.74
CA SER A 434 -15.75 29.88 -5.43
C SER A 434 -15.57 29.64 -6.93
N GLU A 435 -15.58 30.72 -7.72
CA GLU A 435 -15.34 30.63 -9.16
C GLU A 435 -13.95 30.05 -9.44
N GLU A 436 -12.95 30.50 -8.69
CA GLU A 436 -11.57 30.04 -8.77
C GLU A 436 -11.46 28.53 -8.47
N ALA A 437 -12.14 28.03 -7.43
CA ALA A 437 -12.15 26.60 -7.11
C ALA A 437 -12.78 25.78 -8.25
N ARG A 438 -13.91 26.24 -8.81
CA ARG A 438 -14.59 25.57 -9.93
C ARG A 438 -13.74 25.55 -11.19
N GLU A 439 -13.07 26.64 -11.50
CA GLU A 439 -12.16 26.76 -12.65
C GLU A 439 -10.96 25.82 -12.50
N MET A 440 -10.27 25.84 -11.36
CA MET A 440 -9.12 24.96 -11.14
C MET A 440 -9.49 23.48 -11.18
N LEU A 441 -10.61 23.08 -10.58
CA LEU A 441 -11.09 21.70 -10.65
C LEU A 441 -11.42 21.27 -12.09
N ALA A 442 -11.83 22.21 -12.94
CA ALA A 442 -12.14 21.94 -14.35
C ALA A 442 -10.90 21.97 -15.25
N SER A 443 -9.92 22.83 -14.99
CA SER A 443 -8.70 22.97 -15.79
C SER A 443 -7.63 21.94 -15.42
N ASP A 444 -7.49 21.65 -14.14
CA ASP A 444 -6.36 20.88 -13.62
C ASP A 444 -6.64 19.39 -13.55
N PHE A 445 -7.86 18.94 -13.85
CA PHE A 445 -8.23 17.53 -13.80
C PHE A 445 -9.08 17.13 -15.02
N PRO A 446 -8.86 15.93 -15.58
CA PRO A 446 -9.73 15.38 -16.63
C PRO A 446 -11.21 15.31 -16.23
N THR A 447 -12.09 15.20 -17.23
CA THR A 447 -13.55 15.24 -17.03
C THR A 447 -14.11 14.03 -16.30
N ASP A 448 -13.48 12.87 -16.38
CA ASP A 448 -13.87 11.65 -15.67
C ASP A 448 -13.14 11.48 -14.32
N TRP A 449 -12.13 12.33 -14.03
CA TRP A 449 -11.34 12.27 -12.81
C TRP A 449 -12.24 12.64 -11.62
N PRO A 450 -12.49 11.70 -10.69
CA PRO A 450 -13.34 11.96 -9.53
C PRO A 450 -12.74 13.04 -8.66
N GLU A 451 -13.58 13.92 -8.11
CA GLU A 451 -13.12 14.89 -7.12
C GLU A 451 -13.19 14.29 -5.71
N ILE A 452 -14.10 13.32 -5.53
CA ILE A 452 -14.52 12.78 -4.25
C ILE A 452 -14.57 11.25 -4.36
N GLU A 453 -14.03 10.59 -3.34
CA GLU A 453 -14.26 9.17 -3.06
C GLU A 453 -15.05 9.05 -1.75
N TRP A 454 -16.15 8.32 -1.77
CA TRP A 454 -16.93 7.92 -0.61
C TRP A 454 -16.48 6.55 -0.14
N LEU A 455 -15.95 6.52 1.07
CA LEU A 455 -15.30 5.37 1.72
C LEU A 455 -16.07 5.02 3.00
N PRO A 456 -17.24 4.39 2.92
CA PRO A 456 -17.95 4.00 4.13
C PRO A 456 -17.09 3.04 4.97
N ASN A 457 -17.24 3.09 6.28
CA ASN A 457 -16.63 2.18 7.23
C ASN A 457 -17.72 1.65 8.18
N SER A 458 -17.85 0.33 8.24
CA SER A 458 -18.68 -0.39 9.21
C SER A 458 -17.99 -0.45 10.59
N ALA A 459 -17.58 0.72 11.09
CA ALA A 459 -16.88 0.92 12.36
C ALA A 459 -16.86 2.42 12.73
N LEU A 460 -16.58 2.73 14.00
CA LEU A 460 -16.21 4.08 14.42
C LEU A 460 -14.77 4.42 13.97
N LYS A 461 -14.59 5.55 13.29
CA LYS A 461 -13.26 6.10 12.99
C LYS A 461 -12.92 7.37 13.79
N GLY A 462 -13.93 8.12 14.25
CA GLY A 462 -13.76 9.30 15.08
C GLY A 462 -12.71 10.28 14.55
N ASN A 463 -11.80 10.71 15.42
CA ASN A 463 -10.68 11.60 15.07
C ASN A 463 -9.55 10.93 14.29
N GLY A 464 -9.69 9.65 13.95
CA GLY A 464 -8.70 8.87 13.21
C GLY A 464 -7.53 8.36 14.04
N SER A 465 -7.56 8.49 15.38
CA SER A 465 -6.56 7.91 16.31
C SER A 465 -6.60 6.37 16.29
N VAL A 466 -6.26 5.69 17.39
CA VAL A 466 -6.22 4.22 17.44
C VAL A 466 -7.62 3.61 17.17
N PRO A 467 -7.89 3.00 16.00
CA PRO A 467 -9.26 2.71 15.56
C PRO A 467 -10.03 1.76 16.49
N VAL A 468 -9.36 0.77 17.08
CA VAL A 468 -9.97 -0.21 17.98
C VAL A 468 -10.18 0.37 19.39
N ALA A 469 -9.35 1.33 19.81
CA ALA A 469 -9.38 1.87 21.17
C ALA A 469 -10.43 2.97 21.37
N ILE A 470 -10.84 3.64 20.28
CA ILE A 470 -11.86 4.70 20.33
C ILE A 470 -13.30 4.19 20.34
N ASP A 471 -13.52 2.92 19.99
CA ASP A 471 -14.86 2.33 19.92
C ASP A 471 -15.43 2.13 21.35
N PRO A 472 -16.55 2.78 21.69
CA PRO A 472 -17.17 2.64 23.00
C PRO A 472 -17.61 1.21 23.28
N GLN A 473 -17.20 0.70 24.45
CA GLN A 473 -17.58 -0.64 24.93
C GLN A 473 -18.91 -0.59 25.71
N ASP A 474 -19.93 0.07 25.16
CA ASP A 474 -21.24 0.31 25.78
C ASP A 474 -22.39 -0.50 25.14
N GLY A 475 -22.06 -1.40 24.21
CA GLY A 475 -23.02 -2.23 23.47
C GLY A 475 -23.57 -1.57 22.19
N THR A 476 -23.18 -0.34 21.88
CA THR A 476 -23.62 0.39 20.70
C THR A 476 -22.84 -0.01 19.44
N ASN A 477 -23.46 0.14 18.28
CA ASN A 477 -22.80 -0.03 16.98
C ASN A 477 -22.59 1.30 16.28
N PHE A 478 -21.45 1.45 15.62
CA PHE A 478 -21.09 2.69 14.95
C PHE A 478 -20.69 2.44 13.50
N ALA A 479 -21.03 3.40 12.65
CA ALA A 479 -20.50 3.45 11.30
C ALA A 479 -20.08 4.87 10.94
N THR A 480 -19.08 4.97 10.05
CA THR A 480 -18.52 6.24 9.59
C THR A 480 -18.68 6.33 8.08
N LEU A 481 -19.14 7.47 7.58
CA LEU A 481 -19.10 7.79 6.16
C LEU A 481 -17.86 8.67 5.91
N ASN A 482 -16.75 8.05 5.50
CA ASN A 482 -15.55 8.81 5.15
C ASN A 482 -15.60 9.29 3.71
N THR A 483 -14.83 10.35 3.48
CA THR A 483 -14.57 10.94 2.18
C THR A 483 -13.08 11.18 2.03
N ALA A 484 -12.54 10.87 0.85
CA ALA A 484 -11.23 11.30 0.43
C ALA A 484 -11.34 12.37 -0.66
N LEU A 485 -10.47 13.39 -0.62
CA LEU A 485 -10.29 14.29 -1.76
C LEU A 485 -9.39 13.62 -2.79
N ILE A 486 -9.90 13.41 -4.00
CA ILE A 486 -9.21 12.71 -5.10
C ILE A 486 -8.62 13.68 -6.12
N ALA A 487 -9.09 14.91 -6.12
CA ALA A 487 -8.55 16.02 -6.89
C ALA A 487 -7.93 17.11 -5.99
N PRO A 488 -7.02 16.78 -5.04
CA PRO A 488 -6.42 17.80 -4.17
C PRO A 488 -5.53 18.72 -5.00
N LEU A 489 -5.56 20.02 -4.69
CA LEU A 489 -4.72 21.06 -5.29
C LEU A 489 -3.49 21.35 -4.42
N SER A 490 -3.54 21.06 -3.12
CA SER A 490 -2.39 21.15 -2.22
C SER A 490 -1.21 20.27 -2.70
N ARG A 491 0.02 20.78 -2.60
CA ARG A 491 1.24 20.06 -3.00
C ARG A 491 2.27 20.04 -1.89
N GLY A 492 2.68 18.82 -1.54
CA GLY A 492 3.64 18.56 -0.49
C GLY A 492 5.08 18.36 -0.96
N SER A 493 5.92 17.94 -0.03
CA SER A 493 7.32 17.54 -0.28
C SER A 493 7.84 16.51 0.71
N VAL A 494 8.86 15.77 0.27
CA VAL A 494 9.71 14.91 1.09
C VAL A 494 11.12 15.49 1.06
N ARG A 495 11.68 15.84 2.22
CA ARG A 495 13.04 16.41 2.34
C ARG A 495 13.90 15.60 3.29
N ILE A 496 15.21 15.65 3.12
CA ILE A 496 16.14 14.98 4.03
C ILE A 496 16.43 15.85 5.27
N ARG A 497 16.64 15.22 6.42
CA ARG A 497 17.15 15.88 7.63
C ARG A 497 18.65 15.69 7.80
N SER A 498 19.19 14.63 7.21
CA SER A 498 20.56 14.17 7.36
C SER A 498 21.05 13.54 6.04
N ALA A 499 22.36 13.33 5.92
CA ALA A 499 22.97 12.56 4.84
C ALA A 499 22.87 11.04 5.02
N GLU A 500 22.33 10.58 6.16
CA GLU A 500 22.18 9.17 6.52
C GLU A 500 20.73 8.69 6.28
N MET A 501 20.55 7.48 5.74
CA MET A 501 19.23 6.90 5.45
C MET A 501 18.47 6.46 6.69
N GLU A 502 19.19 6.20 7.78
CA GLU A 502 18.66 5.80 9.08
C GLU A 502 17.88 6.93 9.75
N VAL A 503 18.10 8.18 9.33
CA VAL A 503 17.34 9.34 9.81
C VAL A 503 16.10 9.52 8.92
N PRO A 504 14.87 9.38 9.46
CA PRO A 504 13.65 9.56 8.68
C PRO A 504 13.57 10.92 7.98
N PRO A 505 13.00 10.98 6.76
CA PRO A 505 12.83 12.24 6.05
C PRO A 505 11.78 13.13 6.73
N MET A 506 11.78 14.42 6.37
CA MET A 506 10.64 15.31 6.60
C MET A 506 9.57 14.99 5.56
N ILE A 507 8.41 14.53 6.02
CA ILE A 507 7.25 14.23 5.17
C ILE A 507 6.22 15.33 5.39
N ASP A 508 5.94 16.09 4.34
CA ASP A 508 4.99 17.19 4.39
C ASP A 508 3.98 17.06 3.24
N PRO A 509 2.84 16.38 3.44
CA PRO A 509 1.79 16.32 2.42
C PRO A 509 1.15 17.68 2.11
N ALA A 510 1.31 18.66 3.01
CA ALA A 510 0.69 19.98 2.93
C ALA A 510 -0.84 19.93 2.81
N TRP A 511 -1.50 18.97 3.47
CA TRP A 511 -2.94 18.75 3.35
C TRP A 511 -3.75 20.02 3.66
N LEU A 512 -4.77 20.30 2.84
CA LEU A 512 -5.71 21.42 3.00
C LEU A 512 -5.07 22.82 3.06
N THR A 513 -3.86 22.97 2.52
CA THR A 513 -3.20 24.28 2.42
C THR A 513 -3.80 25.13 1.32
N HIS A 514 -4.25 24.50 0.23
CA HIS A 514 -4.95 25.16 -0.86
C HIS A 514 -6.42 25.48 -0.49
N PRO A 515 -6.92 26.72 -0.70
CA PRO A 515 -8.28 27.11 -0.30
C PRO A 515 -9.39 26.26 -0.90
N ALA A 516 -9.30 25.93 -2.18
CA ALA A 516 -10.32 25.12 -2.86
C ALA A 516 -10.46 23.70 -2.26
N ASP A 517 -9.37 23.10 -1.75
CA ASP A 517 -9.44 21.79 -1.08
C ASP A 517 -10.32 21.87 0.17
N ARG A 518 -10.24 23.00 0.91
CA ARG A 518 -11.08 23.24 2.09
C ARG A 518 -12.53 23.48 1.70
N GLU A 519 -12.78 24.24 0.64
CA GLU A 519 -14.14 24.48 0.14
C GLU A 519 -14.82 23.16 -0.26
N VAL A 520 -14.13 22.31 -1.03
CA VAL A 520 -14.64 20.98 -1.39
C VAL A 520 -14.85 20.13 -0.14
N ALA A 521 -13.91 20.12 0.81
CA ALA A 521 -14.06 19.35 2.05
C ALA A 521 -15.29 19.76 2.87
N VAL A 522 -15.56 21.06 3.01
CA VAL A 522 -16.76 21.58 3.69
C VAL A 522 -18.03 21.09 3.00
N GLN A 523 -18.07 21.17 1.67
CA GLN A 523 -19.24 20.69 0.92
C GLN A 523 -19.41 19.17 1.00
N CYS A 524 -18.32 18.40 1.05
CA CYS A 524 -18.36 16.97 1.28
C CYS A 524 -19.03 16.64 2.63
N VAL A 525 -18.64 17.30 3.72
CA VAL A 525 -19.26 17.08 5.05
C VAL A 525 -20.76 17.40 5.03
N ARG A 526 -21.16 18.50 4.39
CA ARG A 526 -22.59 18.83 4.23
C ARG A 526 -23.34 17.74 3.47
N ARG A 527 -22.74 17.19 2.41
CA ARG A 527 -23.32 16.10 1.63
C ARG A 527 -23.37 14.78 2.42
N GLN A 528 -22.37 14.47 3.25
CA GLN A 528 -22.41 13.32 4.17
C GLN A 528 -23.61 13.40 5.11
N ARG A 529 -23.87 14.59 5.68
CA ARG A 529 -24.99 14.81 6.60
C ARG A 529 -26.34 14.56 5.95
N GLU A 530 -26.52 14.95 4.68
CA GLU A 530 -27.74 14.62 3.94
C GLU A 530 -27.87 13.11 3.69
N MET A 531 -26.77 12.41 3.35
CA MET A 531 -26.79 10.95 3.22
C MET A 531 -27.10 10.25 4.54
N TRP A 532 -26.56 10.75 5.67
CA TRP A 532 -26.89 10.26 7.00
C TRP A 532 -28.35 10.47 7.36
N LYS A 533 -28.90 11.65 7.09
CA LYS A 533 -30.33 11.92 7.28
C LYS A 533 -31.19 10.91 6.52
N TRP A 534 -30.84 10.62 5.26
CA TRP A 534 -31.53 9.58 4.51
C TRP A 534 -31.41 8.20 5.17
N LEU A 535 -30.22 7.81 5.65
CA LEU A 535 -30.02 6.55 6.38
C LEU A 535 -30.84 6.49 7.69
N VAL A 536 -31.02 7.62 8.38
CA VAL A 536 -31.91 7.73 9.55
C VAL A 536 -33.36 7.49 9.15
N GLU A 537 -33.82 8.11 8.06
CA GLU A 537 -35.18 7.90 7.51
C GLU A 537 -35.43 6.44 7.10
N GLN A 538 -34.39 5.73 6.66
CA GLN A 538 -34.46 4.28 6.38
C GLN A 538 -34.38 3.40 7.64
N GLY A 539 -34.24 3.99 8.83
CA GLY A 539 -34.11 3.27 10.10
C GLY A 539 -32.73 2.64 10.33
N VAL A 540 -31.73 2.94 9.49
CA VAL A 540 -30.38 2.39 9.57
C VAL A 540 -29.55 3.04 10.67
N ALA A 541 -29.66 4.37 10.80
CA ALA A 541 -28.89 5.17 11.75
C ALA A 541 -29.79 5.86 12.79
N GLU A 542 -29.18 6.29 13.89
CA GLU A 542 -29.80 7.20 14.84
C GLU A 542 -29.65 8.67 14.41
N GLU A 543 -30.59 9.52 14.84
CA GLU A 543 -30.65 10.93 14.45
C GLU A 543 -29.42 11.73 14.89
N GLU A 544 -28.90 11.45 16.08
CA GLU A 544 -27.74 12.15 16.64
C GLU A 544 -26.46 11.83 15.85
N GLU A 545 -25.80 12.86 15.33
CA GLU A 545 -24.43 12.76 14.81
C GLU A 545 -23.46 12.56 15.98
N TYR A 546 -22.80 11.40 16.02
CA TYR A 546 -21.87 11.05 17.10
C TYR A 546 -20.51 11.75 16.94
N TYR A 547 -20.02 11.87 15.70
CA TYR A 547 -18.76 12.55 15.41
C TYR A 547 -18.83 13.29 14.06
N PRO A 548 -18.28 14.51 13.94
CA PRO A 548 -17.72 15.36 15.02
C PRO A 548 -18.81 15.95 15.94
N GLY A 549 -20.08 15.75 15.60
CA GLY A 549 -21.23 16.24 16.35
C GLY A 549 -21.84 17.48 15.71
N GLU A 550 -23.09 17.76 16.05
CA GLU A 550 -23.89 18.83 15.45
C GLU A 550 -23.33 20.23 15.67
N GLY A 551 -22.47 20.42 16.69
CA GLY A 551 -21.85 21.70 17.03
C GLY A 551 -20.81 22.19 16.01
N LEU A 552 -20.37 21.34 15.07
CA LEU A 552 -19.55 21.77 13.95
C LEU A 552 -20.45 22.39 12.87
N TYR A 553 -20.62 23.72 12.93
CA TYR A 553 -21.27 24.50 11.87
C TYR A 553 -20.30 24.62 10.69
N VAL A 554 -20.61 23.91 9.59
CA VAL A 554 -19.84 23.94 8.34
C VAL A 554 -20.56 24.71 7.26
#